data_AF-A0A558A408-F1
#
_entry.id   AF-A0A558A408-F1
#
_cell.length_a   1.000
_cell.length_b   1.000
_cell.length_c   1.000
_cell.angle_alpha   90.00
_cell.angle_beta   90.00
_cell.angle_gamma   90.00
#
_symmetry.space_group_name_H-M   'P 1'
#
loop_
_entity.id
_entity.type
_entity.pdbx_description
1 polymer ?
#
loop_
_entity_poly.entity_id
_entity_poly.type
_entity_poly.pdbx_seq_one_letter_code
_entity_poly.pdbx_strand_id
1 'polypeptide(L)'
;MAEENEKTPAPTAKQLASARRFVADHGKPAKGVVENIGRAGARVVLVGADGALGDVIVPAPATGEALVEAVEGLELAEWDAATVNAVKIGAEHRHRMAGPAGRR
;
A
#
# COMPACT_ATOMS: atom_id res chain seq x y z
N MET A 1 -25.91 18.30 19.71
CA MET A 1 -25.58 18.95 18.42
C MET A 1 -24.81 17.93 17.61
N ALA A 2 -25.31 17.64 16.40
CA ALA A 2 -24.75 16.84 15.31
C ALA A 2 -23.98 15.55 15.66
N GLU A 3 -24.67 14.43 15.57
CA GLU A 3 -24.09 13.11 15.30
C GLU A 3 -23.84 13.06 13.78
N GLU A 4 -22.68 13.56 13.34
CA GLU A 4 -22.22 13.34 11.96
C GLU A 4 -21.75 11.89 11.86
N ASN A 5 -22.55 11.08 11.17
CA ASN A 5 -22.19 9.73 10.78
C ASN A 5 -20.99 9.82 9.81
N GLU A 6 -19.79 9.84 10.37
CA GLU A 6 -18.51 9.91 9.68
C GLU A 6 -18.29 8.58 8.93
N LYS A 7 -18.96 8.41 7.80
CA LYS A 7 -18.77 7.25 6.92
C LYS A 7 -17.34 7.29 6.40
N THR A 8 -16.48 6.47 6.98
CA THR A 8 -15.19 6.13 6.39
C THR A 8 -15.45 5.69 4.95
N PRO A 9 -14.92 6.38 3.94
CA PRO A 9 -15.17 6.01 2.55
C PRO A 9 -14.55 4.65 2.28
N ALA A 10 -15.30 3.77 1.62
CA ALA A 10 -14.78 2.48 1.18
C ALA A 10 -13.70 2.68 0.10
N PRO A 11 -12.74 1.74 -0.04
CA PRO A 11 -11.76 1.81 -1.11
C PRO A 11 -12.44 1.73 -2.48
N THR A 12 -11.99 2.58 -3.40
CA THR A 12 -12.47 2.63 -4.78
C THR A 12 -12.02 1.40 -5.57
N ALA A 13 -12.75 1.10 -6.66
CA ALA A 13 -12.38 0.01 -7.56
C ALA A 13 -10.94 0.16 -8.12
N LYS A 14 -10.47 1.38 -8.37
CA LYS A 14 -9.10 1.64 -8.84
C LYS A 14 -8.05 1.29 -7.79
N GLN A 15 -8.30 1.65 -6.53
CA GLN A 15 -7.39 1.33 -5.42
C GLN A 15 -7.31 -0.19 -5.20
N LEU A 16 -8.46 -0.87 -5.23
CA LEU A 16 -8.53 -2.35 -5.16
C LEU A 16 -7.81 -3.00 -6.35
N ALA A 17 -8.01 -2.50 -7.57
CA ALA A 17 -7.35 -3.03 -8.76
C ALA A 17 -5.82 -2.87 -8.70
N SER A 18 -5.32 -1.72 -8.22
CA SER A 18 -3.88 -1.50 -8.03
C SER A 18 -3.28 -2.48 -7.02
N ALA A 19 -3.93 -2.67 -5.87
CA ALA A 19 -3.45 -3.59 -4.85
C ALA A 19 -3.50 -5.05 -5.32
N ARG A 20 -4.58 -5.48 -5.97
CA ARG A 20 -4.71 -6.83 -6.56
C ARG A 20 -3.64 -7.09 -7.62
N ARG A 21 -3.38 -6.11 -8.49
CA ARG A 21 -2.33 -6.21 -9.49
C ARG A 21 -0.95 -6.35 -8.83
N PHE A 22 -0.66 -5.56 -7.80
CA PHE A 22 0.60 -5.67 -7.09
C PHE A 22 0.79 -7.08 -6.50
N VAL A 23 -0.22 -7.65 -5.86
CA VAL A 23 -0.17 -9.03 -5.32
C VAL A 23 0.04 -10.05 -6.45
N ALA A 24 -0.62 -9.87 -7.59
CA ALA A 24 -0.44 -10.76 -8.74
C ALA A 24 0.97 -10.69 -9.34
N ASP A 25 1.54 -9.48 -9.44
CA ASP A 25 2.86 -9.23 -10.03
C ASP A 25 4.01 -9.65 -9.08
N HIS A 26 3.80 -9.61 -7.76
CA HIS A 26 4.87 -9.74 -6.74
C HIS A 26 4.70 -10.90 -5.75
N GLY A 27 3.63 -11.69 -5.88
CA GLY A 27 3.41 -12.92 -5.11
C GLY A 27 2.71 -12.73 -3.76
N LYS A 28 2.36 -13.86 -3.13
CA LYS A 28 1.64 -13.97 -1.85
C LYS A 28 2.52 -14.69 -0.78
N PRO A 29 2.36 -14.36 0.52
CA PRO A 29 1.62 -13.22 1.03
C PRO A 29 2.40 -11.92 0.76
N ALA A 30 1.68 -10.89 0.33
CA ALA A 30 2.18 -9.52 0.33
C ALA A 30 1.73 -8.84 1.64
N LYS A 31 2.46 -7.81 2.08
CA LYS A 31 2.11 -7.02 3.25
C LYS A 31 1.60 -5.64 2.86
N GLY A 32 0.60 -5.13 3.57
CA GLY A 32 0.08 -3.77 3.45
C GLY A 32 0.27 -3.02 4.76
N VAL A 33 1.11 -1.98 4.76
CA VAL A 33 1.35 -1.11 5.92
C VAL A 33 0.60 0.20 5.72
N VAL A 34 -0.33 0.52 6.62
CA VAL A 34 -1.21 1.69 6.51
C VAL A 34 -0.64 2.85 7.30
N GLU A 35 -0.17 3.89 6.60
CA GLU A 35 0.48 5.06 7.19
C GLU A 35 -0.38 6.31 7.00
N ASN A 36 -0.80 6.95 8.09
CA ASN A 36 -1.51 8.22 8.03
C ASN A 36 -0.55 9.34 7.53
N ILE A 37 -0.95 10.04 6.46
CA ILE A 37 -0.18 11.13 5.85
C ILE A 37 -0.84 12.51 6.07
N GLY A 38 -1.63 12.63 7.13
CA GLY A 38 -2.34 13.84 7.52
C GLY A 38 -3.57 14.09 6.66
N ARG A 39 -3.80 15.36 6.27
CA ARG A 39 -5.00 15.77 5.51
C ARG A 39 -5.11 15.12 4.13
N ALA A 40 -4.01 14.59 3.59
CA ALA A 40 -4.02 13.86 2.33
C ALA A 40 -4.61 12.44 2.44
N GLY A 41 -4.83 11.94 3.67
CA GLY A 41 -5.41 10.63 3.94
C GLY A 41 -4.37 9.64 4.48
N ALA A 42 -4.35 8.43 3.94
CA ALA A 42 -3.35 7.42 4.28
C ALA A 42 -2.66 6.85 3.03
N ARG A 43 -1.42 6.40 3.21
CA ARG A 43 -0.67 5.63 2.24
C ARG A 43 -0.64 4.19 2.69
N VAL A 44 -1.15 3.28 1.86
CA VAL A 44 -0.94 1.84 2.04
C VAL A 44 0.32 1.46 1.28
N VAL A 45 1.41 1.20 2.02
CA VAL A 45 2.66 0.71 1.43
C VAL A 45 2.54 -0.80 1.25
N LEU A 46 2.71 -1.26 0.02
CA LEU A 46 2.65 -2.67 -0.34
C LEU A 46 4.06 -3.25 -0.41
N VAL A 47 4.29 -4.37 0.27
CA VAL A 47 5.56 -5.12 0.26
C VAL A 47 5.29 -6.51 -0.33
N GLY A 48 5.89 -6.79 -1.48
CA GLY A 48 5.74 -8.07 -2.17
C GLY A 48 6.57 -9.18 -1.54
N ALA A 49 6.19 -10.44 -1.77
CA ALA A 49 6.96 -11.60 -1.32
C ALA A 49 8.35 -11.66 -1.98
N ASP A 50 8.50 -11.06 -3.16
CA ASP A 50 9.75 -10.91 -3.88
C ASP A 50 10.65 -9.76 -3.35
N GLY A 51 10.11 -8.91 -2.47
CA GLY A 51 10.75 -7.73 -1.88
C GLY A 51 10.49 -6.42 -2.62
N ALA A 52 9.58 -6.39 -3.60
CA ALA A 52 9.15 -5.18 -4.26
C ALA A 52 8.35 -4.24 -3.32
N LEU A 53 8.38 -2.94 -3.64
CA LEU A 53 7.54 -1.93 -3.00
C LEU A 53 6.58 -1.30 -4.00
N GLY A 54 5.37 -1.02 -3.54
CA GLY A 54 4.36 -0.21 -4.21
C GLY A 54 3.55 0.62 -3.20
N ASP A 55 2.70 1.50 -3.70
CA ASP A 55 1.87 2.36 -2.86
C ASP A 55 0.46 2.56 -3.44
N VAL A 56 -0.51 2.68 -2.53
CA VAL A 56 -1.88 3.10 -2.84
C VAL A 56 -2.27 4.19 -1.85
N ILE A 57 -2.67 5.36 -2.36
CA ILE A 57 -3.20 6.46 -1.54
C ILE A 57 -4.71 6.29 -1.37
N VAL A 58 -5.17 6.39 -0.12
CA VAL A 58 -6.57 6.27 0.28
C VAL A 58 -7.00 7.47 1.16
N PRO A 59 -8.30 7.79 1.26
CA PRO A 59 -8.76 8.99 1.95
C PRO A 59 -8.57 8.99 3.47
N ALA A 60 -8.46 7.81 4.11
CA ALA A 60 -8.27 7.67 5.56
C ALA A 60 -7.58 6.34 5.91
N PRO A 61 -6.95 6.22 7.10
CA PRO A 61 -6.35 4.96 7.56
C PRO A 61 -7.33 3.79 7.56
N ALA A 62 -8.55 4.00 8.06
CA ALA A 62 -9.60 2.98 8.06
C ALA A 62 -10.00 2.53 6.63
N THR A 63 -9.90 3.40 5.61
CA THR A 63 -10.05 2.99 4.21
C THR A 63 -8.90 2.10 3.73
N GLY A 64 -7.69 2.31 4.28
CA GLY A 64 -6.50 1.51 3.99
C GLY A 64 -6.59 0.12 4.60
N GLU A 65 -7.03 0.02 5.85
CA GLU A 65 -7.33 -1.26 6.52
C GLU A 65 -8.39 -2.04 5.74
N ALA A 66 -9.50 -1.39 5.37
CA ALA A 66 -10.55 -1.99 4.54
C ALA A 66 -10.05 -2.43 3.15
N LEU A 67 -9.08 -1.71 2.57
CA LEU A 67 -8.44 -2.10 1.32
C LEU A 67 -7.63 -3.39 1.49
N VAL A 68 -6.86 -3.50 2.57
CA VAL A 68 -6.04 -4.69 2.86
C VAL A 68 -6.93 -5.90 3.06
N GLU A 69 -7.98 -5.78 3.88
CA GLU A 69 -8.95 -6.85 4.13
C GLU A 69 -9.66 -7.33 2.86
N ALA A 70 -9.94 -6.42 1.92
CA ALA A 70 -10.66 -6.74 0.69
C ALA A 70 -9.80 -7.39 -0.42
N VAL A 71 -8.48 -7.52 -0.22
CA VAL A 71 -7.53 -8.03 -1.22
C VAL A 71 -6.93 -9.35 -0.74
N GLU A 72 -7.30 -10.42 -1.41
CA GLU A 72 -6.81 -11.76 -1.10
C GLU A 72 -5.28 -11.87 -1.26
N GLY A 73 -4.60 -12.33 -0.22
CA GLY A 73 -3.15 -12.48 -0.20
C GLY A 73 -2.39 -11.20 0.15
N LEU A 74 -3.09 -10.15 0.59
CA LEU A 74 -2.51 -8.96 1.21
C LEU A 74 -2.82 -8.99 2.72
N GLU A 75 -1.77 -8.95 3.54
CA GLU A 75 -1.88 -9.02 5.00
C GLU A 75 -1.58 -7.66 5.62
N LEU A 76 -2.38 -7.26 6.63
CA LEU A 76 -2.10 -6.05 7.38
C LEU A 76 -0.81 -6.23 8.16
N ALA A 77 0.09 -5.25 8.06
CA ALA A 77 1.40 -5.31 8.70
C ALA A 77 1.80 -3.94 9.25
N GLU A 78 2.83 -3.97 10.09
CA GLU A 78 3.51 -2.79 10.60
C GLU A 78 4.96 -2.76 10.13
N TRP A 79 5.63 -1.62 10.31
CA TRP A 79 7.07 -1.48 10.11
C TRP A 79 7.88 -2.11 11.23
N ASP A 80 7.79 -3.43 11.33
CA ASP A 80 8.65 -4.25 12.18
C ASP A 80 9.94 -4.67 11.43
N ALA A 81 10.86 -5.30 12.16
CA ALA A 81 12.13 -5.77 11.58
C ALA A 81 11.92 -6.76 10.43
N ALA A 82 10.87 -7.61 10.47
CA ALA A 82 10.61 -8.59 9.43
C ALA A 82 10.10 -7.92 8.14
N THR A 83 9.20 -6.93 8.25
CA THR A 83 8.68 -6.15 7.13
C THR A 83 9.77 -5.30 6.49
N VAL A 84 10.64 -4.66 7.30
CA VAL A 84 11.78 -3.89 6.78
C VAL A 84 12.78 -4.81 6.06
N ASN A 85 13.11 -5.97 6.64
CA ASN A 85 14.07 -6.91 6.05
C ASN A 85 13.54 -7.64 4.80
N ALA A 86 12.23 -7.65 4.57
CA ALA A 86 11.64 -8.25 3.38
C ALA A 86 11.88 -7.41 2.11
N VAL A 87 12.11 -6.10 2.25
CA VAL A 87 12.24 -5.18 1.13
C VAL A 87 13.61 -5.32 0.44
N LYS A 88 13.61 -5.36 -0.90
CA LYS A 88 14.83 -5.35 -1.73
C LYS A 88 14.98 -4.04 -2.49
N ILE A 89 15.76 -3.11 -1.92
CA ILE A 89 16.08 -1.83 -2.56
C ILE A 89 17.31 -1.97 -3.47
N GLY A 90 17.08 -2.30 -4.74
CA GLY A 90 18.12 -2.43 -5.77
C GLY A 90 18.22 -1.23 -6.73
N ALA A 91 19.13 -1.31 -7.69
CA ALA A 91 19.31 -0.27 -8.72
C ALA A 91 18.02 -0.04 -9.54
N GLU A 92 17.34 -1.12 -9.95
CA GLU A 92 16.08 -1.02 -10.70
C GLU A 92 15.00 -0.26 -9.90
N HIS A 93 14.84 -0.59 -8.61
CA HIS A 93 13.91 0.11 -7.73
C HIS A 93 14.26 1.60 -7.63
N ARG A 94 15.54 1.94 -7.47
CA ARG A 94 16.00 3.34 -7.41
C ARG A 94 15.75 4.09 -8.73
N HIS A 95 15.96 3.46 -9.88
CA HIS A 95 15.64 4.06 -11.18
C HIS A 95 14.14 4.33 -11.33
N ARG A 96 13.29 3.41 -10.85
CA ARG A 96 11.83 3.60 -10.83
C ARG A 96 11.44 4.81 -9.96
N MET A 97 12.02 4.92 -8.76
CA MET A 97 11.77 6.03 -7.82
C MET A 97 12.25 7.38 -8.34
N ALA A 98 13.34 7.42 -9.11
CA ALA A 98 13.85 8.63 -9.75
C ALA A 98 13.00 9.11 -10.94
N GLY A 99 11.92 8.38 -11.29
CA GLY A 99 10.99 8.79 -12.34
C GLY A 99 11.68 8.94 -13.70
N PRO A 100 11.26 9.89 -14.55
CA PRO A 100 11.88 10.12 -15.86
C PRO A 100 13.39 10.40 -15.80
N ALA A 101 13.89 10.98 -14.70
CA ALA A 101 15.30 11.28 -14.53
C ALA A 101 16.18 10.04 -14.27
N GLY A 102 15.59 8.98 -13.70
CA GLY A 102 16.27 7.71 -13.42
C GLY A 102 16.41 6.76 -14.61
N ARG A 103 15.88 7.12 -15.78
CA ARG A 103 15.95 6.32 -17.01
C ARG A 103 17.12 6.68 -17.94
N ARG A 104 17.99 7.60 -17.52
CA ARG A 104 19.18 8.04 -18.28
C ARG A 104 20.38 7.18 -17.97
#